data_AF-W2PTM3-F1
#
_entry.id   AF-W2PTM3-F1
#
_cell.length_a   1.000
_cell.length_b   1.000
_cell.length_c   1.000
_cell.angle_alpha   90.00
_cell.angle_beta   90.00
_cell.angle_gamma   90.00
#
_symmetry.space_group_name_H-M   'P 1'
#
loop_
_entity.id
_entity.type
_entity.pdbx_description
1 polymer ?
#
loop_
_entity_poly.entity_id
_entity_poly.type
_entity_poly.pdbx_seq_one_letter_code
_entity_poly.pdbx_strand_id
1 'polypeptide(L)'
;MSFGGNVEGYLLKIEGDEARIVYCILDEGMLQYFSRMGGELLGAIALSGCKVDVFLLPSSDEIGQVPNQFRVDAQPRTPSVRRRGARQPVDADKLVSMTFAGSTREVSDQWAVSILNWNRYSWEDGQMVCSSKNEYHNLQSIIGLSDLRTDKTTEDPVVPVGVSPAVLPL
;
A
#
# COMPACT_ATOMS: atom_id res chain seq x y z
N MET A 1 -4.09 -8.19 26.13
CA MET A 1 -3.41 -8.32 24.83
C MET A 1 -3.35 -6.91 24.29
N SER A 2 -2.17 -6.29 24.32
CA SER A 2 -2.01 -4.92 23.86
C SER A 2 -1.95 -4.95 22.34
N PHE A 3 -3.00 -4.48 21.68
CA PHE A 3 -3.00 -4.30 20.24
C PHE A 3 -2.10 -3.08 19.98
N GLY A 4 -0.85 -3.33 19.56
CA GLY A 4 -0.05 -2.27 18.98
C GLY A 4 -0.83 -1.69 17.81
N GLY A 5 -1.00 -0.38 17.78
CA GLY A 5 -1.83 0.27 16.80
C GLY A 5 -1.19 0.20 15.42
N ASN A 6 -1.93 -0.30 14.46
CA ASN A 6 -1.59 -0.30 13.06
C ASN A 6 -2.48 0.72 12.34
N VAL A 7 -1.98 1.28 11.24
CA VAL A 7 -2.80 2.08 10.32
C VAL A 7 -3.21 1.19 9.17
N GLU A 8 -4.51 0.96 8.98
CA GLU A 8 -5.02 0.07 7.94
C GLU A 8 -6.18 0.67 7.14
N GLY A 9 -6.30 0.25 5.87
CA GLY A 9 -7.36 0.72 4.98
C GLY A 9 -7.14 0.36 3.50
N TYR A 10 -8.16 0.58 2.68
CA TYR A 10 -8.06 0.34 1.23
C TYR A 10 -7.45 1.52 0.48
N LEU A 11 -6.58 1.22 -0.47
CA LEU A 11 -5.96 2.19 -1.37
C LEU A 11 -5.97 1.64 -2.80
N LEU A 12 -5.87 2.54 -3.77
CA LEU A 12 -5.62 2.18 -5.16
C LEU A 12 -4.11 2.22 -5.42
N LYS A 13 -3.49 1.08 -5.68
CA LYS A 13 -2.09 1.00 -6.15
C LYS A 13 -2.05 1.25 -7.65
N ILE A 14 -1.16 2.13 -8.08
CA ILE A 14 -0.98 2.52 -9.49
C ILE A 14 0.41 2.09 -9.94
N GLU A 15 0.49 1.36 -11.04
CA GLU A 15 1.74 0.89 -11.64
C GLU A 15 1.69 1.03 -13.16
N GLY A 16 2.32 2.10 -13.67
CA GLY A 16 2.20 2.46 -15.09
C GLY A 16 0.75 2.72 -15.46
N ASP A 17 0.25 1.97 -16.44
CA ASP A 17 -1.13 2.07 -16.93
C ASP A 17 -2.10 1.12 -16.20
N GLU A 18 -1.66 0.48 -15.11
CA GLU A 18 -2.47 -0.47 -14.34
C GLU A 18 -2.85 0.09 -12.97
N ALA A 19 -4.07 -0.21 -12.54
CA ALA A 19 -4.59 0.16 -11.23
C ALA A 19 -5.21 -1.04 -10.53
N ARG A 20 -4.91 -1.21 -9.24
CA ARG A 20 -5.45 -2.29 -8.41
C ARG A 20 -5.85 -1.80 -7.03
N ILE A 21 -7.06 -2.12 -6.58
CA ILE A 21 -7.46 -1.90 -5.19
C ILE A 21 -6.72 -2.89 -4.31
N VAL A 22 -6.03 -2.39 -3.30
CA VAL A 22 -5.27 -3.17 -2.32
C VAL A 22 -5.67 -2.76 -0.92
N TYR A 23 -5.53 -3.69 0.02
CA TYR A 23 -5.68 -3.40 1.45
C TYR A 23 -4.30 -3.18 2.05
N CYS A 24 -4.05 -1.98 2.57
CA CYS A 24 -2.76 -1.59 3.11
C CYS A 24 -2.77 -1.63 4.64
N ILE A 25 -1.65 -2.05 5.21
CA ILE A 25 -1.38 -2.02 6.65
C ILE A 25 0.00 -1.40 6.86
N LEU A 26 0.06 -0.31 7.60
CA LEU A 26 1.28 0.30 8.11
C LEU A 26 1.46 -0.15 9.56
N ASP A 27 2.49 -0.96 9.79
CA ASP A 27 2.79 -1.53 11.10
C ASP A 27 4.30 -1.73 11.27
N GLU A 28 4.81 -1.53 12.49
CA GLU A 28 6.22 -1.74 12.89
C GLU A 28 7.29 -1.21 11.87
N GLY A 29 7.00 -0.12 11.18
CA GLY A 29 7.90 0.48 10.17
C GLY A 29 7.94 -0.27 8.84
N MET A 30 6.87 -0.98 8.51
CA MET A 30 6.60 -1.63 7.23
C MET A 30 5.24 -1.17 6.70
N LEU A 31 5.17 -0.80 5.43
CA LEU A 31 3.91 -0.63 4.72
C LEU A 31 3.66 -1.88 3.86
N GLN A 32 2.74 -2.73 4.30
CA GLN A 32 2.35 -3.97 3.63
C GLN A 32 1.05 -3.75 2.84
N TYR A 33 0.89 -4.44 1.72
CA TYR A 33 -0.34 -4.39 0.94
C TYR A 33 -0.77 -5.78 0.48
N PHE A 34 -2.07 -6.02 0.58
CA PHE A 34 -2.74 -7.30 0.39
C PHE A 34 -3.79 -7.19 -0.70
N SER A 35 -4.20 -8.33 -1.28
CA SER A 35 -5.24 -8.35 -2.31
C SER A 35 -6.60 -7.85 -1.82
N ARG A 36 -6.90 -8.08 -0.53
CA ARG A 36 -8.07 -7.58 0.20
C ARG A 36 -7.82 -7.72 1.70
N MET A 37 -8.75 -7.23 2.53
CA MET A 37 -8.72 -7.52 3.97
C MET A 37 -8.76 -9.04 4.21
N GLY A 38 -7.77 -9.57 4.92
CA GLY A 38 -7.58 -11.02 5.12
C GLY A 38 -7.19 -11.80 3.84
N GLY A 39 -6.75 -11.09 2.79
CA GLY A 39 -6.28 -11.67 1.53
C GLY A 39 -4.79 -12.03 1.56
N GLU A 40 -4.24 -12.29 0.39
CA GLU A 40 -2.83 -12.64 0.20
C GLU A 40 -1.94 -11.40 0.21
N LEU A 41 -0.75 -11.51 0.79
CA LEU A 41 0.27 -10.46 0.75
C LEU A 41 0.79 -10.28 -0.67
N LEU A 42 0.61 -9.10 -1.24
CA LEU A 42 1.09 -8.76 -2.58
C LEU A 42 2.50 -8.16 -2.53
N GLY A 43 2.84 -7.46 -1.45
CA GLY A 43 4.17 -6.92 -1.24
C GLY A 43 4.27 -6.01 -0.02
N ALA A 44 5.46 -5.44 0.18
CA ALA A 44 5.73 -4.55 1.30
C ALA A 44 6.85 -3.54 0.98
N ILE A 45 6.81 -2.39 1.66
CA ILE A 45 7.83 -1.36 1.65
C ILE A 45 8.43 -1.26 3.05
N ALA A 46 9.75 -1.46 3.16
CA ALA A 46 10.46 -1.22 4.41
C ALA A 46 10.69 0.28 4.62
N LEU A 47 10.13 0.81 5.70
CA LEU A 47 10.33 2.20 6.13
C LEU A 47 11.45 2.29 7.17
N SER A 48 11.57 1.26 8.02
CA SER A 48 12.65 1.07 8.96
C SER A 48 14.01 1.00 8.27
N GLY A 49 14.96 1.81 8.75
CA GLY A 49 16.29 1.89 8.14
C GLY A 49 16.35 2.65 6.82
N CYS A 50 15.23 3.21 6.34
CA CYS A 50 15.16 3.97 5.09
C CYS A 50 15.05 5.49 5.34
N LYS A 51 15.46 6.28 4.35
CA LYS A 51 14.96 7.65 4.16
C LYS A 51 13.63 7.50 3.44
N VAL A 52 12.56 7.98 4.07
CA VAL A 52 11.19 7.90 3.55
C VAL A 52 10.76 9.31 3.19
N ASP A 53 10.36 9.51 1.95
CA ASP A 53 9.76 10.73 1.45
C ASP A 53 8.37 10.39 0.89
N VAL A 54 7.39 11.26 1.13
CA VAL A 54 6.03 11.09 0.59
C VAL A 54 5.63 12.37 -0.14
N PHE A 55 5.10 12.22 -1.35
CA PHE A 55 4.73 13.32 -2.23
C PHE A 55 3.25 13.22 -2.56
N LEU A 56 2.46 14.24 -2.21
CA LEU A 56 1.10 14.38 -2.74
C LEU A 56 1.21 14.81 -4.21
N LEU A 57 0.66 14.00 -5.11
CA LEU A 57 0.68 14.29 -6.52
C LEU A 57 -0.52 15.18 -6.86
N PRO A 58 -0.35 16.20 -7.73
CA PRO A 58 -1.45 17.05 -8.13
C PRO A 58 -2.52 16.21 -8.81
N SER A 59 -3.78 16.40 -8.42
CA SER A 59 -4.90 15.97 -9.24
C SER A 59 -4.86 16.78 -10.53
N SER A 60 -4.62 16.12 -11.67
CA SER A 60 -4.89 16.78 -12.94
C SER A 60 -6.41 16.73 -13.16
N ASP A 61 -6.98 17.83 -13.63
CA ASP A 61 -8.38 17.90 -14.05
C ASP A 61 -8.59 17.24 -15.43
N GLU A 62 -7.59 16.51 -15.94
CA GLU A 62 -7.69 15.80 -17.20
C GLU A 62 -8.51 14.53 -17.02
N ILE A 63 -9.51 14.37 -17.89
CA ILE A 63 -10.33 13.17 -17.98
C ILE A 63 -9.39 11.97 -18.19
N GLY A 64 -9.54 10.94 -17.36
CA GLY A 64 -8.74 9.71 -17.43
C GLY A 64 -7.65 9.58 -16.36
N GLN A 65 -7.30 10.64 -15.62
CA GLN A 65 -6.33 10.56 -14.52
C GLN A 65 -6.97 10.18 -13.18
N VAL A 66 -6.23 9.43 -12.36
CA VAL A 66 -6.66 9.07 -11.00
C VAL A 66 -6.48 10.26 -10.06
N PRO A 67 -7.51 10.73 -9.34
CA PRO A 67 -7.39 11.78 -8.34
C PRO A 67 -6.74 11.26 -7.05
N ASN A 68 -6.39 12.18 -6.14
CA ASN A 68 -5.95 11.87 -4.77
C ASN A 68 -4.70 10.97 -4.72
N GLN A 69 -3.78 11.14 -5.66
CA GLN A 69 -2.57 10.33 -5.70
C GLN A 69 -1.51 10.82 -4.72
N PHE A 70 -0.74 9.88 -4.18
CA PHE A 70 0.48 10.15 -3.45
C PHE A 70 1.54 9.10 -3.77
N ARG A 71 2.81 9.50 -3.74
CA ARG A 71 3.96 8.63 -4.00
C ARG A 71 4.77 8.45 -2.74
N VAL A 72 5.14 7.21 -2.45
CA VAL A 72 6.00 6.82 -1.33
C VAL A 72 7.35 6.39 -1.89
N ASP A 73 8.39 7.11 -1.50
CA ASP A 73 9.77 6.87 -1.89
C ASP A 73 10.54 6.39 -0.64
N ALA A 74 11.05 5.15 -0.68
CA ALA A 74 11.84 4.57 0.39
C ALA A 74 13.24 4.20 -0.12
N GLN A 75 14.26 4.87 0.40
CA GLN A 75 15.66 4.64 0.06
C GLN A 75 16.41 4.07 1.28
N PRO A 76 17.00 2.87 1.20
CA PRO A 76 17.80 2.32 2.29
C PRO A 76 18.90 3.30 2.69
N ARG A 77 19.02 3.60 3.99
CA ARG A 77 20.15 4.37 4.50
C ARG A 77 21.36 3.46 4.47
N THR A 78 22.26 3.63 3.49
CA THR A 78 23.55 2.95 3.54
C THR A 78 24.24 3.29 4.85
N PRO A 79 24.68 2.29 5.64
CA PRO A 79 25.54 2.57 6.78
C PRO A 79 26.78 3.27 6.24
N SER A 80 27.13 4.41 6.81
CA SER A 80 28.35 5.12 6.43
C SER A 80 29.54 4.22 6.75
N VAL A 81 30.03 3.50 5.74
CA VAL A 81 31.25 2.69 5.87
C VAL A 81 32.43 3.65 5.91
N ARG A 82 32.66 4.25 7.09
CA ARG A 82 34.01 4.62 7.52
C ARG A 82 34.73 3.36 8.01
N ARG A 83 34.85 2.35 7.17
CA ARG A 83 35.86 1.30 7.34
C ARG A 83 36.70 1.23 6.08
N ARG A 84 37.95 1.67 6.26
CA ARG A 84 39.07 1.57 5.32
C ARG A 84 38.96 0.36 4.40
N GLY A 85 39.04 0.60 3.10
CA GLY A 85 39.82 -0.27 2.21
C GLY A 85 39.08 -1.26 1.32
N ALA A 86 37.75 -1.27 1.22
CA ALA A 86 37.06 -2.11 0.26
C ALA A 86 36.20 -1.26 -0.69
N ARG A 87 36.59 -1.19 -1.98
CA ARG A 87 35.68 -0.80 -3.06
C ARG A 87 34.68 -1.94 -3.24
N GLN A 88 33.58 -1.91 -2.51
CA GLN A 88 32.40 -2.68 -2.89
C GLN A 88 31.60 -1.89 -3.93
N PRO A 89 30.97 -2.56 -4.92
CA PRO A 89 30.09 -1.90 -5.85
C PRO A 89 28.97 -1.24 -5.04
N VAL A 90 28.82 0.05 -5.28
CA VAL A 90 27.85 0.91 -4.63
C VAL A 90 26.49 0.59 -5.25
N ASP A 91 25.78 -0.40 -4.71
CA ASP A 91 24.34 -0.58 -4.95
C ASP A 91 23.56 0.55 -4.23
N ALA A 92 23.86 1.81 -4.57
CA ALA A 92 23.22 2.99 -3.97
C ALA A 92 21.78 3.24 -4.44
N ASP A 93 21.24 2.42 -5.35
CA ASP A 93 20.12 2.85 -6.19
C ASP A 93 18.85 1.98 -6.12
N LYS A 94 18.66 1.18 -5.06
CA LYS A 94 17.33 0.58 -4.81
C LYS A 94 16.40 1.56 -4.11
N LEU A 95 16.10 2.68 -4.78
CA LEU A 95 14.94 3.49 -4.45
C LEU A 95 13.68 2.66 -4.73
N VAL A 96 12.90 2.39 -3.69
CA VAL A 96 11.56 1.80 -3.85
C VAL A 96 10.58 2.95 -3.95
N SER A 97 9.97 3.13 -5.12
CA SER A 97 8.94 4.14 -5.36
C SER A 97 7.62 3.47 -5.69
N MET A 98 6.57 3.77 -4.94
CA MET A 98 5.21 3.27 -5.19
C MET A 98 4.20 4.40 -5.14
N THR A 99 3.27 4.38 -6.09
CA THR A 99 2.17 5.35 -6.17
C THR A 99 0.88 4.70 -5.68
N PHE A 100 0.20 5.39 -4.78
CA PHE A 100 -1.11 5.02 -4.26
C PHE A 100 -2.09 6.16 -4.46
N ALA A 101 -3.39 5.88 -4.36
CA ALA A 101 -4.43 6.89 -4.29
C ALA A 101 -5.48 6.55 -3.23
N GLY A 102 -5.89 7.57 -2.49
CA GLY A 102 -7.00 7.48 -1.55
C GLY A 102 -8.36 7.62 -2.22
N SER A 103 -9.40 7.13 -1.54
CA SER A 103 -10.79 7.31 -1.96
C SER A 103 -11.20 8.79 -1.98
N THR A 104 -10.60 9.59 -1.10
CA THR A 104 -10.68 11.04 -1.06
C THR A 104 -9.30 11.67 -0.85
N ARG A 105 -9.22 12.99 -0.98
CA ARG A 105 -7.99 13.75 -0.68
C ARG A 105 -7.60 13.62 0.79
N GLU A 106 -8.58 13.70 1.69
CA GLU A 106 -8.36 13.59 3.13
C GLU A 106 -7.77 12.24 3.50
N VAL A 107 -8.23 11.15 2.86
CA VAL A 107 -7.66 9.82 3.02
C VAL A 107 -6.18 9.79 2.61
N SER A 108 -5.86 10.41 1.46
CA SER A 108 -4.49 10.44 0.94
C SER A 108 -3.57 11.27 1.84
N ASP A 109 -4.05 12.40 2.34
CA ASP A 109 -3.33 13.26 3.28
C ASP A 109 -3.07 12.51 4.60
N GLN A 110 -4.08 11.79 5.12
CA GLN A 110 -3.93 10.97 6.34
C GLN A 110 -2.90 9.86 6.15
N TRP A 111 -2.94 9.12 5.04
CA TRP A 111 -1.93 8.11 4.73
C TRP A 111 -0.52 8.71 4.60
N ALA A 112 -0.38 9.84 3.92
CA ALA A 112 0.90 10.51 3.77
C ALA A 112 1.50 10.93 5.13
N VAL A 113 0.67 11.50 6.01
CA VAL A 113 1.08 11.90 7.37
C VAL A 113 1.44 10.67 8.21
N SER A 114 0.64 9.60 8.16
CA SER A 114 0.89 8.36 8.91
C SER A 114 2.20 7.70 8.47
N ILE A 115 2.44 7.61 7.16
CA ILE A 115 3.68 7.06 6.62
C ILE A 115 4.87 7.92 7.00
N LEU A 116 4.81 9.26 6.90
CA LEU A 116 5.95 10.11 7.28
C LEU A 116 6.27 10.05 8.77
N ASN A 117 5.28 9.80 9.62
CA ASN A 117 5.43 9.76 11.07
C ASN A 117 5.43 8.34 11.64
N TRP A 118 5.66 7.31 10.81
CA TRP A 118 5.64 5.90 11.22
C TRP A 118 6.53 5.62 12.44
N ASN A 119 7.65 6.36 12.60
CA ASN A 119 8.62 6.19 13.68
C ASN A 119 8.37 7.06 14.92
N ARG A 120 7.40 7.97 14.88
CA ARG A 120 7.09 8.90 15.98
C ARG A 120 5.90 8.45 16.81
N TYR A 121 4.99 7.70 16.21
CA TYR A 121 3.80 7.23 16.88
C TYR A 121 4.04 5.81 17.42
N SER A 122 4.13 5.73 18.74
CA SER A 122 3.72 4.53 19.48
C SER A 122 2.20 4.49 19.36
N TRP A 123 1.68 3.89 18.30
CA TRP A 123 0.25 3.72 18.14
C TRP A 123 -0.21 2.77 19.26
N GLU A 124 -0.89 3.28 20.28
CA GLU A 124 -1.40 2.46 21.40
C GLU A 124 -2.74 1.80 21.05
N ASP A 125 -3.41 2.29 20.00
CA ASP A 125 -4.66 1.76 19.43
C ASP A 125 -4.58 1.77 17.89
N GLY A 126 -5.08 0.72 17.24
CA GLY A 126 -5.11 0.61 15.78
C GLY A 126 -6.00 1.70 15.17
N GLN A 127 -5.41 2.55 14.34
CA GLN A 127 -6.14 3.61 13.65
C GLN A 127 -6.54 3.10 12.27
N MET A 128 -7.80 2.66 12.13
CA MET A 128 -8.40 2.53 10.81
C MET A 128 -8.51 3.92 10.20
N VAL A 129 -7.60 4.25 9.29
CA VAL A 129 -7.66 5.49 8.52
C VAL A 129 -8.89 5.42 7.62
N CYS A 130 -9.25 4.22 7.17
CA CYS A 130 -10.47 4.05 6.41
C CYS A 130 -10.98 2.59 6.29
N SER A 131 -12.11 2.32 6.94
CA SER A 131 -12.89 1.09 6.75
C SER A 131 -14.39 1.41 6.70
N SER A 132 -14.80 2.33 5.83
CA SER A 132 -16.22 2.46 5.52
C SER A 132 -16.61 1.46 4.42
N LYS A 133 -17.81 0.88 4.50
CA LYS A 133 -18.41 0.02 3.45
C LYS A 133 -18.37 0.65 2.04
N ASN A 134 -18.18 1.97 1.97
CA ASN A 134 -18.25 2.76 0.75
C ASN A 134 -16.90 2.99 0.10
N GLU A 135 -15.77 2.75 0.76
CA GLU A 135 -14.47 3.15 0.17
C GLU A 135 -14.01 2.25 -0.94
N TYR A 136 -14.21 0.95 -0.79
CA TYR A 136 -13.98 0.02 -1.88
C TYR A 136 -14.83 0.39 -3.10
N HIS A 137 -16.11 0.77 -2.89
CA HIS A 137 -16.99 1.26 -3.96
C HIS A 137 -16.52 2.60 -4.57
N ASN A 138 -16.02 3.53 -3.75
CA ASN A 138 -15.49 4.80 -4.22
C ASN A 138 -14.23 4.59 -5.08
N LEU A 139 -13.32 3.70 -4.65
CA LEU A 139 -12.13 3.33 -5.40
C LEU A 139 -12.50 2.60 -6.70
N GLN A 140 -13.50 1.72 -6.69
CA GLN A 140 -14.04 1.12 -7.91
C GLN A 140 -14.61 2.16 -8.88
N SER A 141 -15.31 3.17 -8.37
CA SER A 141 -15.83 4.28 -9.18
C SER A 141 -14.70 5.10 -9.80
N ILE A 142 -13.64 5.36 -9.03
CA ILE A 142 -12.43 6.06 -9.51
C ILE A 142 -11.75 5.28 -10.64
N ILE A 143 -11.62 3.97 -10.51
CA ILE A 143 -11.07 3.10 -11.56
C ILE A 143 -11.96 3.10 -12.80
N GLY A 144 -13.29 3.03 -12.63
CA GLY A 144 -14.23 3.02 -13.76
C GLY A 144 -14.26 4.34 -14.55
N LEU A 145 -13.78 5.43 -13.96
CA LEU A 145 -13.67 6.75 -14.57
C LEU A 145 -12.26 7.08 -15.09
N SER A 146 -11.27 6.23 -14.80
CA SER A 146 -9.90 6.40 -15.29
C SER A 146 -9.64 5.54 -16.52
N ASP A 147 -8.65 5.92 -17.33
CA ASP A 147 -8.23 5.16 -18.51
C ASP A 147 -7.30 3.98 -18.17
N LEU A 148 -7.17 3.66 -16.87
CA LEU A 148 -6.27 2.62 -16.39
C LEU A 148 -6.85 1.24 -16.58
N ARG A 149 -5.98 0.28 -16.91
CA ARG A 149 -6.34 -1.13 -16.97
C ARG A 149 -6.55 -1.65 -15.56
N THR A 150 -7.68 -2.30 -15.34
CA THR A 150 -7.91 -3.08 -14.13
C THR A 150 -7.06 -4.33 -14.20
N ASP A 151 -6.10 -4.45 -13.29
CA ASP A 151 -5.42 -5.71 -13.08
C ASP A 151 -6.39 -6.67 -12.38
N LYS A 152 -7.02 -7.54 -13.19
CA LYS A 152 -7.93 -8.59 -12.72
C LYS A 152 -7.11 -9.68 -12.04
N THR A 153 -6.78 -9.47 -10.76
CA THR A 153 -6.30 -10.59 -9.94
C THR A 153 -7.49 -11.48 -9.60
N THR A 154 -7.62 -12.54 -10.39
CA THR A 154 -8.32 -13.80 -10.11
C THR A 154 -9.65 -13.64 -9.38
N GLU A 155 -10.74 -13.47 -10.15
CA GLU A 155 -12.11 -13.63 -9.64
C GLU A 155 -12.46 -15.09 -9.28
N ASP A 156 -11.55 -16.05 -9.45
CA ASP A 156 -11.80 -17.42 -9.03
C ASP A 156 -11.19 -17.70 -7.65
N PRO A 157 -11.99 -18.09 -6.64
CA PRO A 157 -11.42 -18.87 -5.57
C PRO A 157 -10.86 -20.12 -6.24
N VAL A 158 -9.53 -20.23 -6.30
CA VAL A 158 -8.85 -21.48 -6.65
C VAL A 158 -9.14 -22.45 -5.51
N VAL A 159 -10.32 -23.07 -5.57
CA VAL A 159 -10.56 -24.33 -4.90
C VAL A 159 -9.56 -25.28 -5.53
N PRO A 160 -8.65 -25.89 -4.75
CA PRO A 160 -7.76 -26.91 -5.27
C PRO A 160 -8.61 -27.97 -5.98
N VAL A 161 -8.32 -28.23 -7.25
CA VAL A 161 -8.92 -29.35 -7.99
C VAL A 161 -8.54 -30.62 -7.25
N GLY A 162 -9.44 -31.12 -6.39
CA GLY A 162 -9.19 -32.31 -5.57
C GLY A 162 -9.95 -32.42 -4.25
N VAL A 163 -10.64 -31.39 -3.75
CA VAL A 163 -11.47 -31.52 -2.54
C VAL A 163 -12.93 -31.85 -2.90
N SER A 164 -13.31 -33.11 -2.71
CA SER A 164 -14.70 -33.56 -2.78
C SER A 164 -15.58 -32.76 -1.80
N PRO A 165 -16.83 -32.42 -2.17
CA PRO A 165 -17.81 -31.90 -1.22
C PRO A 165 -18.11 -32.98 -0.20
N ALA A 166 -17.57 -32.85 1.01
CA ALA A 166 -17.97 -33.69 2.13
C ALA A 166 -19.40 -33.32 2.54
N VAL A 167 -20.28 -34.29 2.31
CA VAL A 167 -21.67 -34.46 2.73
C VAL A 167 -21.97 -33.83 4.10
N LEU A 168 -22.97 -32.95 4.15
CA LEU A 168 -23.66 -32.58 5.40
C LEU A 168 -24.68 -33.69 5.74
N PRO A 169 -24.68 -34.26 6.97
CA PRO A 169 -25.80 -35.06 7.42
C PRO A 169 -26.96 -34.16 7.88
N LEU A 170 -28.18 -34.63 7.58
CA LEU A 170 -29.49 -34.07 7.96
C LEU A 170 -29.69 -33.99 9.47
#